data_AF-A0A136NCF9-F1
#
_entry.id   AF-A0A136NCF9-F1
#
_cell.length_a   1.000
_cell.length_b   1.000
_cell.length_c   1.000
_cell.angle_alpha   90.00
_cell.angle_beta   90.00
_cell.angle_gamma   90.00
#
_symmetry.space_group_name_H-M   'P 1'
#
loop_
_entity.id
_entity.type
_entity.pdbx_description
1 polymer ?
#
loop_
_entity_poly.entity_id
_entity_poly.type
_entity_poly.pdbx_seq_one_letter_code
_entity_poly.pdbx_strand_id
1 'polypeptide(L)'
;MKKIKRQLQICKRSMMSKKKNQQIILQKTEIAKKNYMLSGMVGIIILTILLAFSYYKRIKLNQKSRLQLEIMKLQDISTKMVLEAEERERKRIGSDLHDGIGQLMSAVKMNLSAIEDKIDFKNEEDRNAFSKSISLVDESCKEVRSVSHSIMPNALLRVGLSNAVKEFIEKLDNRLLKINLYSSGLNERIDSNIETVLYRVIQECINNVIKHSKANALDISLIKDVDGVSVTIEDNGKGFNVAEAKNKEGIGLKNMVARVKFLKGTLDIDSSPGKGTLIAIHVPTENK
;
A
#
# COMPACT_ATOMS: atom_id res chain seq x y z
N MET A 1 70.26 72.67 55.46
CA MET A 1 70.35 72.25 54.04
C MET A 1 70.19 70.74 53.77
N LYS A 2 70.86 69.81 54.48
CA LYS A 2 70.78 68.35 54.20
C LYS A 2 69.37 67.73 54.31
N LYS A 3 68.56 68.15 55.30
CA LYS A 3 67.19 67.64 55.54
C LYS A 3 66.21 67.97 54.39
N ILE A 4 66.30 69.18 53.84
CA ILE A 4 65.48 69.66 52.71
C ILE A 4 65.83 68.89 51.42
N LYS A 5 67.13 68.69 51.11
CA LYS A 5 67.56 67.88 49.94
C LYS A 5 67.03 66.44 50.01
N ARG A 6 67.06 65.82 51.21
CA ARG A 6 66.52 64.47 51.43
C ARG A 6 65.00 64.40 51.23
N GLN A 7 64.25 65.38 51.75
CA GLN A 7 62.80 65.47 51.52
C GLN A 7 62.46 65.68 50.04
N LEU A 8 63.23 66.52 49.33
CA LEU A 8 63.05 66.76 47.90
C LEU A 8 63.31 65.50 47.05
N GLN A 9 64.32 64.70 47.44
CA GLN A 9 64.64 63.43 46.77
C GLN A 9 63.58 62.36 47.04
N ILE A 10 63.02 62.29 48.25
CA ILE A 10 61.89 61.40 48.59
C ILE A 10 60.64 61.81 47.81
N CYS A 11 60.35 63.12 47.74
CA CYS A 11 59.24 63.66 46.96
C CYS A 11 59.38 63.32 45.46
N LYS A 12 60.56 63.53 44.87
CA LYS A 12 60.85 63.15 43.47
C LYS A 12 60.68 61.65 43.23
N ARG A 13 61.15 60.79 44.13
CA ARG A 13 60.97 59.33 44.04
C ARG A 13 59.50 58.92 44.16
N SER A 14 58.75 59.53 45.07
CA SER A 14 57.30 59.30 45.22
C SER A 14 56.52 59.74 43.98
N MET A 15 56.83 60.92 43.41
CA MET A 15 56.23 61.40 42.16
C MET A 15 56.57 60.48 40.97
N MET A 16 57.82 60.04 40.84
CA MET A 16 58.24 59.06 39.81
C MET A 16 57.51 57.73 39.97
N SER A 17 57.37 57.22 41.20
CA SER A 17 56.64 55.99 41.48
C SER A 17 55.15 56.12 41.15
N LYS A 18 54.51 57.24 41.48
CA LYS A 18 53.11 57.52 41.10
C LYS A 18 52.93 57.57 39.58
N LYS A 19 53.82 58.24 38.84
CA LYS A 19 53.79 58.28 37.37
C LYS A 19 53.95 56.89 36.74
N LYS A 20 54.90 56.08 37.25
CA LYS A 20 55.07 54.68 36.81
C LYS A 20 53.84 53.82 37.10
N ASN A 21 53.24 53.96 38.28
CA ASN A 21 52.01 53.23 38.61
C ASN A 21 50.83 53.65 37.72
N GLN A 22 50.69 54.94 37.42
CA GLN A 22 49.71 55.42 36.44
C GLN A 22 49.94 54.83 35.05
N GLN A 23 51.19 54.77 34.57
CA GLN A 23 51.52 54.13 33.30
C GLN A 23 51.20 52.62 33.29
N ILE A 24 51.50 51.90 34.38
CA ILE A 24 51.18 50.47 34.50
C ILE A 24 49.66 50.24 34.48
N ILE A 25 48.89 51.08 35.19
CA ILE A 25 47.42 51.00 35.18
C ILE A 25 46.89 51.24 33.77
N LEU A 26 47.38 52.28 33.07
CA LEU A 26 47.01 52.56 31.69
C LEU A 26 47.31 51.36 30.77
N GLN A 27 48.52 50.80 30.84
CA GLN A 27 48.90 49.60 30.07
C GLN A 27 48.01 48.40 30.40
N LYS A 28 47.70 48.14 31.67
CA LYS A 28 46.79 47.06 32.08
C LYS A 28 45.38 47.28 31.53
N THR A 29 44.88 48.51 31.53
CA THR A 29 43.56 48.82 30.95
C THR A 29 43.53 48.65 29.43
N GLU A 30 44.61 48.99 28.72
CA GLU A 30 44.72 48.74 27.27
C GLU A 30 44.76 47.23 26.95
N ILE A 31 45.53 46.46 27.73
CA ILE A 31 45.58 45.00 27.58
C ILE A 31 44.20 44.38 27.84
N ALA A 32 43.51 44.82 28.90
CA ALA A 32 42.16 44.35 29.20
C ALA A 32 41.19 44.65 28.05
N LYS A 33 41.21 45.87 27.49
CA LYS A 33 40.40 46.23 26.31
C LYS A 33 40.70 45.33 25.11
N LYS A 34 41.98 45.09 24.80
CA LYS A 34 42.39 44.19 23.71
C LYS A 34 41.90 42.75 23.94
N ASN A 35 41.98 42.26 25.17
CA ASN A 35 41.51 40.91 25.52
C ASN A 35 39.98 40.79 25.39
N TYR A 36 39.21 41.79 25.79
CA TYR A 36 37.75 41.81 25.58
C TYR A 36 37.38 41.87 24.08
N MET A 37 38.11 42.65 23.27
CA MET A 37 37.90 42.67 21.83
C MET A 37 38.22 41.31 21.19
N LEU A 38 39.33 40.68 21.60
CA LEU A 38 39.74 39.37 21.09
C LEU A 38 38.72 38.29 21.46
N SER A 39 38.25 38.24 22.71
CA SER A 39 37.23 37.26 23.13
C SER A 39 35.90 37.47 22.40
N GLY A 40 35.50 38.71 22.15
CA GLY A 40 34.34 39.04 21.32
C GLY A 40 34.48 38.53 19.88
N MET A 41 35.65 38.75 19.26
CA MET A 41 35.93 38.24 17.90
C MET A 41 35.88 36.71 17.84
N VAL A 42 36.48 36.02 18.82
CA VAL A 42 36.42 34.55 18.92
C VAL A 42 34.99 34.07 19.09
N GLY A 43 34.19 34.73 19.92
CA GLY A 43 32.77 34.43 20.10
C GLY A 43 31.97 34.56 18.80
N ILE A 44 32.23 35.62 18.01
CA ILE A 44 31.61 35.81 16.70
C ILE A 44 32.01 34.70 15.73
N ILE A 45 33.31 34.34 15.68
CA ILE A 45 33.79 33.26 14.81
C ILE A 45 33.10 31.93 15.17
N ILE A 46 33.06 31.57 16.45
CA ILE A 46 32.37 30.35 16.90
C ILE A 46 30.89 30.39 16.52
N LEU A 47 30.21 31.52 16.72
CA LEU A 47 28.81 31.69 16.34
C LEU A 47 28.60 31.51 14.83
N THR A 48 29.45 32.10 13.99
CA THR A 48 29.36 31.96 12.53
C THR A 48 29.57 30.52 12.07
N ILE A 49 30.52 29.80 12.69
CA ILE A 49 30.76 28.37 12.40
C ILE A 49 29.54 27.53 12.81
N LEU A 50 28.95 27.78 13.97
CA LEU A 50 27.75 27.07 14.44
C LEU A 50 26.55 27.31 13.51
N LEU A 51 26.35 28.56 13.08
CA LEU A 51 25.30 28.91 12.12
C LEU A 51 25.52 28.26 10.76
N ALA A 52 26.75 28.28 10.24
CA ALA A 52 27.11 27.61 8.98
C ALA A 52 26.91 26.09 9.06
N PHE A 53 27.31 25.46 10.16
CA PHE A 53 27.10 24.03 10.41
C PHE A 53 25.60 23.68 10.49
N SER A 54 24.82 24.47 11.23
CA SER A 54 23.37 24.31 11.33
C SER A 54 22.70 24.46 9.95
N TYR A 55 23.10 25.46 9.18
CA TYR A 55 22.62 25.69 7.82
C TYR A 55 22.94 24.51 6.88
N TYR A 56 24.19 24.04 6.88
CA TYR A 56 24.61 22.87 6.10
C TYR A 56 23.81 21.62 6.46
N LYS A 57 23.63 21.35 7.76
CA LYS A 57 22.83 20.22 8.25
C LYS A 57 21.38 20.32 7.77
N ARG A 58 20.79 21.51 7.81
CA ARG A 58 19.41 21.75 7.35
C ARG A 58 19.24 21.49 5.85
N ILE A 59 20.17 21.95 5.02
CA ILE A 59 20.17 21.64 3.58
C ILE A 59 20.25 20.14 3.33
N LYS A 60 21.18 19.46 4.00
CA LYS A 60 21.38 18.00 3.83
C LYS A 60 20.16 17.19 4.27
N LEU A 61 19.48 17.61 5.33
CA LEU A 61 18.22 16.99 5.78
C LEU A 61 17.11 17.20 4.75
N ASN A 62 16.97 18.41 4.21
CA ASN A 62 15.97 18.71 3.18
C ASN A 62 16.22 17.92 1.89
N GLN A 63 17.49 17.74 1.48
CA GLN A 63 17.84 16.91 0.33
C GLN A 63 17.46 15.44 0.56
N LYS A 64 17.77 14.89 1.74
CA LYS A 64 17.37 13.51 2.09
C LYS A 64 15.85 13.34 2.08
N SER A 65 15.11 14.30 2.63
CA SER A 65 13.64 14.25 2.65
C SER A 65 13.05 14.32 1.24
N ARG A 66 13.61 15.17 0.35
CA ARG A 66 13.20 15.23 -1.06
C ARG A 66 13.48 13.93 -1.81
N LEU A 67 14.68 13.37 -1.64
CA LEU A 67 15.04 12.10 -2.26
C LEU A 67 14.15 10.96 -1.77
N GLN A 68 13.83 10.91 -0.47
CA GLN A 68 12.87 9.94 0.07
C GLN A 68 11.49 10.11 -0.55
N LEU A 69 10.99 11.34 -0.69
CA LEU A 69 9.71 11.60 -1.32
C LEU A 69 9.69 11.15 -2.78
N GLU A 70 10.78 11.36 -3.52
CA GLU A 70 10.92 10.94 -4.91
C GLU A 70 10.98 9.42 -5.05
N ILE A 71 11.74 8.73 -4.17
CA ILE A 71 11.75 7.26 -4.11
C ILE A 71 10.35 6.72 -3.81
N MET A 72 9.63 7.32 -2.85
CA MET A 72 8.25 6.89 -2.52
C MET A 72 7.30 7.07 -3.71
N LYS A 73 7.42 8.18 -4.45
CA LYS A 73 6.63 8.41 -5.68
C LYS A 73 6.95 7.38 -6.76
N LEU A 74 8.23 7.08 -6.98
CA LEU A 74 8.65 6.07 -7.96
C LEU A 74 8.16 4.68 -7.58
N GLN A 75 8.24 4.31 -6.30
CA GLN A 75 7.69 3.06 -5.79
C GLN A 75 6.18 2.96 -6.00
N ASP A 76 5.43 4.04 -5.74
CA ASP A 76 3.98 4.08 -5.96
C ASP A 76 3.62 3.91 -7.45
N ILE A 77 4.31 4.63 -8.35
CA ILE A 77 4.14 4.49 -9.80
C ILE A 77 4.48 3.07 -10.27
N SER A 78 5.60 2.51 -9.79
CA SER A 78 6.01 1.16 -10.14
C SER A 78 4.98 0.12 -9.68
N THR A 79 4.48 0.23 -8.46
CA THR A 79 3.43 -0.65 -7.92
C THR A 79 2.17 -0.56 -8.79
N LYS A 80 1.77 0.67 -9.16
CA LYS A 80 0.63 0.91 -10.04
C LYS A 80 0.80 0.25 -11.40
N MET A 81 1.95 0.43 -12.05
CA MET A 81 2.23 -0.17 -13.37
C MET A 81 2.21 -1.71 -13.31
N VAL A 82 2.76 -2.30 -12.25
CA VAL A 82 2.75 -3.75 -12.07
C VAL A 82 1.32 -4.27 -11.90
N LEU A 83 0.49 -3.60 -11.10
CA LEU A 83 -0.92 -3.98 -10.91
C LEU A 83 -1.74 -3.87 -12.20
N GLU A 84 -1.56 -2.79 -12.97
CA GLU A 84 -2.23 -2.61 -14.26
C GLU A 84 -1.78 -3.66 -15.29
N ALA A 85 -0.48 -3.97 -15.33
CA ALA A 85 0.06 -5.02 -16.21
C ALA A 85 -0.48 -6.40 -15.82
N GLU A 86 -0.55 -6.70 -14.51
CA GLU A 86 -1.11 -7.95 -14.00
C GLU A 86 -2.57 -8.14 -14.42
N GLU A 87 -3.42 -7.13 -14.23
CA GLU A 87 -4.84 -7.26 -14.61
C GLU A 87 -5.02 -7.29 -16.13
N ARG A 88 -4.20 -6.57 -16.89
CA ARG A 88 -4.22 -6.68 -18.37
C ARG A 88 -3.86 -8.08 -18.83
N GLU A 89 -2.85 -8.69 -18.22
CA GLU A 89 -2.41 -10.04 -18.55
C GLU A 89 -3.43 -11.09 -18.14
N ARG A 90 -4.05 -10.94 -16.95
CA ARG A 90 -5.20 -11.77 -16.55
C ARG A 90 -6.34 -11.66 -17.55
N LYS A 91 -6.68 -10.45 -18.00
CA LYS A 91 -7.71 -10.24 -19.02
C LYS A 91 -7.37 -10.97 -20.33
N ARG A 92 -6.12 -10.85 -20.78
CA ARG A 92 -5.62 -11.53 -21.99
C ARG A 92 -5.73 -13.05 -21.85
N ILE A 93 -5.16 -13.63 -20.78
CA ILE A 93 -5.18 -15.08 -20.53
C ILE A 93 -6.60 -15.61 -20.40
N GLY A 94 -7.48 -14.90 -19.69
CA GLY A 94 -8.89 -15.28 -19.53
C GLY A 94 -9.63 -15.33 -20.86
N SER A 95 -9.39 -14.36 -21.75
CA SER A 95 -9.93 -14.33 -23.11
C SER A 95 -9.36 -15.47 -23.97
N ASP A 96 -8.03 -15.65 -23.98
CA ASP A 96 -7.37 -16.71 -24.76
C ASP A 96 -7.84 -18.11 -24.35
N LEU A 97 -8.08 -18.33 -23.06
CA LEU A 97 -8.66 -19.59 -22.56
C LEU A 97 -10.11 -19.79 -23.00
N HIS A 98 -10.93 -18.75 -22.91
CA HIS A 98 -12.35 -18.83 -23.29
C HIS A 98 -12.50 -19.03 -24.80
N ASP A 99 -11.85 -18.18 -25.59
CA ASP A 99 -12.00 -18.11 -27.04
C ASP A 99 -11.15 -19.15 -27.77
N GLY A 100 -9.98 -19.49 -27.23
CA GLY A 100 -9.12 -20.54 -27.79
C GLY A 100 -9.54 -21.94 -27.34
N ILE A 101 -9.11 -22.32 -26.14
CA ILE A 101 -9.29 -23.71 -25.65
C ILE A 101 -10.77 -24.02 -25.39
N GLY A 102 -11.53 -23.09 -24.81
CA GLY A 102 -12.94 -23.29 -24.48
C GLY A 102 -13.83 -23.55 -25.69
N GLN A 103 -13.63 -22.79 -26.77
CA GLN A 103 -14.35 -23.01 -28.04
C GLN A 103 -13.91 -24.31 -28.71
N LEU A 104 -12.60 -24.59 -28.77
CA LEU A 104 -12.08 -25.83 -29.35
C LEU A 104 -12.64 -27.07 -28.65
N MET A 105 -12.64 -27.10 -27.31
CA MET A 105 -13.19 -28.21 -26.53
C MET A 105 -14.70 -28.36 -26.74
N SER A 106 -15.43 -27.24 -26.86
CA SER A 106 -16.86 -27.27 -27.18
C SER A 106 -17.12 -27.86 -28.57
N ALA A 107 -16.30 -27.53 -29.57
CA ALA A 107 -16.38 -28.09 -30.90
C ALA A 107 -16.03 -29.59 -30.94
N VAL A 108 -14.99 -30.01 -30.20
CA VAL A 108 -14.64 -31.44 -30.05
C VAL A 108 -15.81 -32.21 -29.43
N LYS A 109 -16.42 -31.69 -28.36
CA LYS A 109 -17.60 -32.30 -27.74
C LYS A 109 -18.75 -32.43 -28.74
N MET A 110 -19.07 -31.36 -29.47
CA MET A 110 -20.14 -31.38 -30.48
C MET A 110 -19.87 -32.43 -31.56
N ASN A 111 -18.64 -32.51 -32.08
CA ASN A 111 -18.28 -33.50 -33.10
C ASN A 111 -18.36 -34.94 -32.57
N LEU A 112 -17.89 -35.19 -31.34
CA LEU A 112 -17.98 -36.52 -30.72
C LEU A 112 -19.43 -36.94 -30.47
N SER A 113 -20.26 -36.04 -29.92
CA SER A 113 -21.69 -36.30 -29.72
C SER A 113 -22.44 -36.50 -31.05
N ALA A 114 -22.03 -35.83 -32.14
CA ALA A 114 -22.67 -35.98 -33.45
C ALA A 114 -22.36 -37.31 -34.16
N ILE A 115 -21.30 -38.02 -33.75
CA ILE A 115 -20.93 -39.34 -34.27
C ILE A 115 -21.31 -40.48 -33.32
N GLU A 116 -21.66 -40.19 -32.07
CA GLU A 116 -22.03 -41.18 -31.06
C GLU A 116 -23.11 -42.15 -31.56
N ASP A 117 -24.20 -41.62 -32.12
CA ASP A 117 -25.31 -42.42 -32.67
C ASP A 117 -24.99 -43.10 -34.02
N LYS A 118 -23.84 -42.78 -34.62
CA LYS A 118 -23.40 -43.32 -35.93
C LYS A 118 -22.32 -44.39 -35.79
N ILE A 119 -21.77 -44.59 -34.59
CA ILE A 119 -20.75 -45.59 -34.33
C ILE A 119 -21.42 -46.92 -33.99
N ASP A 120 -21.09 -47.95 -34.76
CA ASP A 120 -21.46 -49.33 -34.43
C ASP A 120 -20.38 -49.91 -33.49
N PHE A 121 -20.67 -49.93 -32.19
CA PHE A 121 -19.75 -50.43 -31.16
C PHE A 121 -19.74 -51.96 -31.16
N LYS A 122 -18.55 -52.57 -31.21
CA LYS A 122 -18.40 -54.04 -31.28
C LYS A 122 -18.86 -54.75 -30.00
N ASN A 123 -18.77 -54.07 -28.86
CA ASN A 123 -19.21 -54.56 -27.56
C ASN A 123 -19.54 -53.37 -26.62
N GLU A 124 -20.14 -53.69 -25.47
CA GLU A 124 -20.48 -52.69 -24.44
C GLU A 124 -19.25 -52.03 -23.80
N GLU A 125 -18.09 -52.68 -23.81
CA GLU A 125 -16.85 -52.12 -23.24
C GLU A 125 -16.36 -50.93 -24.08
N ASP A 126 -16.41 -51.04 -25.41
CA ASP A 126 -16.08 -49.98 -26.37
C ASP A 126 -17.05 -48.78 -26.24
N ARG A 127 -18.36 -49.06 -26.09
CA ARG A 127 -19.39 -48.02 -25.85
C ARG A 127 -19.14 -47.28 -24.53
N ASN A 128 -18.80 -48.00 -23.47
CA ASN A 128 -18.46 -47.41 -22.17
C ASN A 128 -17.18 -46.57 -22.23
N ALA A 129 -16.14 -47.04 -22.93
CA ALA A 129 -14.90 -46.29 -23.13
C ALA A 129 -15.13 -44.98 -23.89
N PHE A 130 -15.98 -45.00 -24.92
CA PHE A 130 -16.38 -43.80 -25.66
C PHE A 130 -17.17 -42.81 -24.78
N SER A 131 -18.18 -43.29 -24.06
CA SER A 131 -18.99 -42.47 -23.13
C SER A 131 -18.13 -41.83 -22.03
N LYS A 132 -17.14 -42.58 -21.52
CA LYS A 132 -16.16 -42.07 -20.56
C LYS A 132 -15.28 -40.98 -21.17
N SER A 133 -14.89 -41.13 -22.43
CA SER A 133 -14.10 -40.11 -23.16
C SER A 133 -14.90 -38.81 -23.36
N ILE A 134 -16.18 -38.89 -23.75
CA ILE A 134 -17.07 -37.72 -23.81
C ILE A 134 -17.21 -37.06 -22.44
N SER A 135 -17.36 -37.85 -21.38
CA SER A 135 -17.47 -37.33 -20.01
C SER A 135 -16.21 -36.58 -19.58
N LEU A 136 -15.02 -37.10 -19.90
CA LEU A 136 -13.74 -36.42 -19.64
C LEU A 136 -13.60 -35.10 -20.43
N VAL A 137 -14.09 -35.06 -21.68
CA VAL A 137 -14.13 -33.82 -22.47
C VAL A 137 -15.09 -32.80 -21.84
N ASP A 138 -16.25 -33.25 -21.35
CA ASP A 138 -17.21 -32.36 -20.66
C ASP A 138 -16.65 -31.81 -19.35
N GLU A 139 -15.97 -32.65 -18.57
CA GLU A 139 -15.26 -32.23 -17.35
C GLU A 139 -14.15 -31.22 -17.68
N SER A 140 -13.36 -31.49 -18.72
CA SER A 140 -12.33 -30.56 -19.20
C SER A 140 -12.92 -29.21 -19.66
N CYS A 141 -14.07 -29.23 -20.35
CA CYS A 141 -14.79 -28.00 -20.72
C CYS A 141 -15.21 -27.19 -19.48
N LYS A 142 -15.72 -27.87 -18.45
CA LYS A 142 -16.12 -27.24 -17.18
C LYS A 142 -14.91 -26.66 -16.46
N GLU A 143 -13.79 -27.38 -16.44
CA GLU A 143 -12.56 -26.93 -15.81
C GLU A 143 -11.98 -25.70 -16.51
N VAL A 144 -11.85 -25.72 -17.85
CA VAL A 144 -11.38 -24.57 -18.63
C VAL A 144 -12.25 -23.34 -18.41
N ARG A 145 -13.59 -23.49 -18.41
CA ARG A 145 -14.50 -22.38 -18.10
C ARG A 145 -14.33 -21.88 -16.66
N SER A 146 -14.14 -22.79 -15.70
CA SER A 146 -13.90 -22.43 -14.31
C SER A 146 -12.60 -21.63 -14.12
N VAL A 147 -11.52 -22.08 -14.76
CA VAL A 147 -10.22 -21.39 -14.76
C VAL A 147 -10.31 -20.04 -15.46
N SER A 148 -10.90 -19.98 -16.65
CA SER A 148 -11.13 -18.72 -17.37
C SER A 148 -11.92 -17.73 -16.51
N HIS A 149 -12.99 -18.17 -15.86
CA HIS A 149 -13.78 -17.33 -14.95
C HIS A 149 -13.02 -16.87 -13.70
N SER A 150 -12.14 -17.71 -13.15
CA SER A 150 -11.31 -17.35 -12.00
C SER A 150 -10.25 -16.30 -12.36
N ILE A 151 -9.72 -16.39 -13.59
CA ILE A 151 -8.72 -15.47 -14.12
C ILE A 151 -9.38 -14.16 -14.58
N MET A 152 -10.46 -14.23 -15.34
CA MET A 152 -11.24 -13.09 -15.80
C MET A 152 -12.72 -13.35 -15.48
N PRO A 153 -13.32 -12.62 -14.54
CA PRO A 153 -14.74 -12.79 -14.23
C PRO A 153 -15.55 -12.20 -15.39
N ASN A 154 -15.80 -12.98 -16.45
CA ASN A 154 -16.72 -12.59 -17.53
C ASN A 154 -18.11 -12.23 -17.00
N ALA A 155 -18.45 -12.73 -15.81
CA ALA A 155 -19.62 -12.33 -15.02
C ALA A 155 -19.62 -10.81 -14.76
N LEU A 156 -18.49 -10.21 -14.42
CA LEU A 156 -18.41 -8.77 -14.17
C LEU A 156 -18.85 -7.98 -15.41
N LEU A 157 -18.36 -8.35 -16.61
CA LEU A 157 -18.73 -7.72 -17.87
C LEU A 157 -20.21 -7.91 -18.23
N ARG A 158 -20.83 -9.04 -17.87
CA ARG A 158 -22.22 -9.37 -18.25
C ARG A 158 -23.28 -8.96 -17.23
N VAL A 159 -23.01 -9.14 -15.93
CA VAL A 159 -24.00 -9.06 -14.85
C VAL A 159 -23.67 -8.00 -13.78
N GLY A 160 -22.49 -7.37 -13.84
CA GLY A 160 -22.07 -6.29 -12.92
C GLY A 160 -21.52 -6.79 -11.58
N LEU A 161 -20.95 -5.88 -10.79
CA LEU A 161 -20.23 -6.20 -9.54
C LEU A 161 -21.04 -7.07 -8.56
N SER A 162 -22.26 -6.65 -8.20
CA SER A 162 -23.07 -7.37 -7.20
C SER A 162 -23.34 -8.81 -7.60
N ASN A 163 -23.74 -9.05 -8.85
CA ASN A 163 -24.05 -10.40 -9.34
C ASN A 163 -22.79 -11.24 -9.51
N ALA A 164 -21.68 -10.65 -9.95
CA ALA A 164 -20.41 -11.36 -10.05
C ALA A 164 -19.92 -11.84 -8.67
N VAL A 165 -20.08 -11.04 -7.62
CA VAL A 165 -19.77 -11.44 -6.23
C VAL A 165 -20.70 -12.57 -5.78
N LYS A 166 -22.00 -12.47 -6.08
CA LYS A 166 -22.96 -13.53 -5.77
C LYS A 166 -22.60 -14.86 -6.44
N GLU A 167 -22.32 -14.86 -7.75
CA GLU A 167 -21.89 -16.05 -8.48
C GLU A 167 -20.58 -16.63 -7.93
N PHE A 168 -19.67 -15.78 -7.44
CA PHE A 168 -18.44 -16.24 -6.80
C PHE A 168 -18.72 -16.94 -5.47
N ILE A 169 -19.59 -16.36 -4.63
CA ILE A 169 -20.01 -16.95 -3.36
C ILE A 169 -20.70 -18.30 -3.57
N GLU A 170 -21.59 -18.41 -4.56
CA GLU A 170 -22.32 -19.65 -4.87
C GLU A 170 -21.41 -20.82 -5.28
N LYS A 171 -20.18 -20.55 -5.73
CA LYS A 171 -19.18 -21.59 -6.05
C LYS A 171 -18.41 -22.08 -4.83
N LEU A 172 -18.51 -21.40 -3.70
CA LEU A 172 -17.81 -21.78 -2.47
C LEU A 172 -18.63 -22.82 -1.69
N ASP A 173 -17.93 -23.71 -0.99
CA ASP A 173 -18.61 -24.68 -0.13
C ASP A 173 -19.19 -23.95 1.11
N ASN A 174 -20.51 -23.79 1.13
CA ASN A 174 -21.25 -23.18 2.24
C ASN A 174 -21.03 -23.87 3.60
N ARG A 175 -20.48 -25.10 3.62
CA ARG A 175 -20.10 -25.78 4.88
C ARG A 175 -18.82 -25.22 5.48
N LEU A 176 -17.96 -24.59 4.67
CA LEU A 176 -16.70 -24.00 5.13
C LEU A 176 -16.89 -22.59 5.68
N LEU A 177 -17.76 -21.79 5.05
CA LEU A 177 -17.99 -20.39 5.42
C LEU A 177 -19.39 -19.97 4.98
N LYS A 178 -20.22 -19.49 5.92
CA LYS A 178 -21.50 -18.89 5.57
C LYS A 178 -21.30 -17.43 5.19
N ILE A 179 -21.57 -17.07 3.93
CA ILE A 179 -21.41 -15.71 3.44
C ILE A 179 -22.78 -15.08 3.21
N ASN A 180 -23.06 -13.94 3.85
CA ASN A 180 -24.24 -13.13 3.56
C ASN A 180 -23.83 -11.93 2.70
N LEU A 181 -24.54 -11.73 1.59
CA LEU A 181 -24.32 -10.61 0.69
C LEU A 181 -25.53 -9.68 0.73
N TYR A 182 -25.29 -8.42 1.08
CA TYR A 182 -26.24 -7.32 0.91
C TYR A 182 -25.73 -6.39 -0.18
N SER A 183 -26.61 -6.00 -1.09
CA SER A 183 -26.29 -4.99 -2.10
C SER A 183 -27.42 -4.01 -2.32
N SER A 184 -27.06 -2.75 -2.55
CA SER A 184 -28.01 -1.66 -2.82
C SER A 184 -27.41 -0.63 -3.77
N GLY A 185 -28.24 -0.02 -4.61
CA GLY A 185 -27.83 1.03 -5.57
C GLY A 185 -27.03 0.55 -6.79
N LEU A 186 -26.65 -0.73 -6.87
CA LEU A 186 -25.81 -1.28 -7.95
C LEU A 186 -26.60 -1.78 -9.19
N ASN A 187 -27.77 -1.20 -9.46
CA ASN A 187 -28.60 -1.58 -10.60
C ASN A 187 -28.08 -1.00 -11.92
N GLU A 188 -27.34 0.11 -11.85
CA GLU A 188 -26.66 0.74 -12.98
C GLU A 188 -25.19 0.35 -13.03
N ARG A 189 -24.63 0.32 -14.25
CA ARG A 189 -23.21 0.08 -14.44
C ARG A 189 -22.37 1.20 -13.82
N ILE A 190 -21.38 0.81 -13.04
CA ILE A 190 -20.30 1.69 -12.59
C ILE A 190 -19.09 1.50 -13.53
N ASP A 191 -18.08 2.37 -13.40
CA ASP A 191 -16.87 2.25 -14.20
C ASP A 191 -16.25 0.84 -14.08
N SER A 192 -15.91 0.26 -15.22
CA SER A 192 -15.43 -1.13 -15.30
C SER A 192 -14.14 -1.39 -14.52
N ASN A 193 -13.27 -0.37 -14.35
CA ASN A 193 -12.07 -0.51 -13.52
C ASN A 193 -12.45 -0.53 -12.03
N ILE A 194 -13.44 0.27 -11.62
CA ILE A 194 -13.99 0.23 -10.26
C ILE A 194 -14.58 -1.16 -9.98
N GLU A 195 -15.43 -1.69 -10.87
CA GLU A 195 -15.99 -3.04 -10.74
C GLU A 195 -14.88 -4.08 -10.57
N THR A 196 -13.86 -4.02 -11.43
CA THR A 196 -12.79 -5.03 -11.48
C THR A 196 -11.97 -5.03 -10.21
N VAL A 197 -11.51 -3.85 -9.79
CA VAL A 197 -10.69 -3.71 -8.59
C VAL A 197 -11.47 -4.08 -7.33
N LEU A 198 -12.71 -3.60 -7.17
CA LEU A 198 -13.53 -3.94 -6.00
C LEU A 198 -13.80 -5.45 -5.94
N TYR A 199 -14.14 -6.06 -7.08
CA TYR A 199 -14.34 -7.51 -7.16
C TYR A 199 -13.09 -8.28 -6.69
N ARG A 200 -11.91 -7.88 -7.14
CA ARG A 200 -10.65 -8.52 -6.74
C ARG A 200 -10.34 -8.36 -5.26
N VAL A 201 -10.60 -7.18 -4.70
CA VAL A 201 -10.40 -6.94 -3.28
C VAL A 201 -11.36 -7.82 -2.47
N ILE A 202 -12.62 -7.95 -2.89
CA ILE A 202 -13.59 -8.85 -2.26
C ILE A 202 -13.12 -10.31 -2.35
N GLN A 203 -12.63 -10.77 -3.50
CA GLN A 203 -12.08 -12.12 -3.66
C GLN A 203 -10.91 -12.38 -2.70
N GLU A 204 -9.98 -11.43 -2.59
CA GLU A 204 -8.82 -11.52 -1.69
C GLU A 204 -9.28 -11.56 -0.23
N CYS A 205 -10.28 -10.76 0.15
CA CYS A 205 -10.86 -10.78 1.49
C CYS A 205 -11.48 -12.14 1.82
N ILE A 206 -12.33 -12.67 0.94
CA ILE A 206 -12.95 -14.00 1.12
C ILE A 206 -11.87 -15.08 1.25
N ASN A 207 -10.84 -15.05 0.41
CA ASN A 207 -9.72 -15.99 0.48
C ASN A 207 -8.94 -15.88 1.79
N ASN A 208 -8.69 -14.65 2.28
CA ASN A 208 -8.02 -14.42 3.54
C ASN A 208 -8.85 -14.96 4.71
N VAL A 209 -10.17 -14.79 4.68
CA VAL A 209 -11.08 -15.36 5.68
C VAL A 209 -10.97 -16.88 5.68
N ILE A 210 -11.13 -17.53 4.52
CA ILE A 210 -11.06 -19.00 4.38
C ILE A 210 -9.72 -19.56 4.88
N LYS A 211 -8.59 -18.90 4.52
CA LYS A 211 -7.24 -19.41 4.84
C LYS A 211 -6.79 -19.10 6.25
N HIS A 212 -7.20 -17.97 6.83
CA HIS A 212 -6.54 -17.42 8.01
C HIS A 212 -7.47 -17.18 9.20
N SER A 213 -8.75 -16.85 8.99
CA SER A 213 -9.60 -16.33 10.06
C SER A 213 -10.15 -17.41 11.01
N LYS A 214 -10.37 -18.64 10.52
CA LYS A 214 -11.23 -19.65 11.20
C LYS A 214 -12.66 -19.13 11.50
N ALA A 215 -13.12 -18.11 10.77
CA ALA A 215 -14.48 -17.62 10.84
C ALA A 215 -15.47 -18.67 10.35
N ASN A 216 -16.70 -18.61 10.85
CA ASN A 216 -17.82 -19.41 10.34
C ASN A 216 -18.86 -18.56 9.60
N ALA A 217 -18.77 -17.23 9.72
CA ALA A 217 -19.62 -16.27 9.04
C ALA A 217 -18.80 -15.11 8.47
N LEU A 218 -19.25 -14.61 7.32
CA LEU A 218 -18.74 -13.44 6.63
C LEU A 218 -19.91 -12.60 6.11
N ASP A 219 -19.97 -11.34 6.48
CA ASP A 219 -20.96 -10.40 5.99
C ASP A 219 -20.32 -9.44 4.99
N ILE A 220 -20.93 -9.29 3.81
CA ILE A 220 -20.47 -8.41 2.74
C ILE A 220 -21.60 -7.45 2.38
N SER A 221 -21.33 -6.14 2.45
CA SER A 221 -22.23 -5.07 2.04
C SER A 221 -21.64 -4.29 0.88
N LEU A 222 -22.41 -4.13 -0.20
CA LEU A 222 -22.06 -3.36 -1.39
C LEU A 222 -23.10 -2.27 -1.63
N ILE A 223 -22.76 -1.02 -1.36
CA ILE A 223 -23.70 0.11 -1.45
C ILE A 223 -23.15 1.13 -2.44
N LYS A 224 -23.91 1.44 -3.50
CA LYS A 224 -23.66 2.60 -4.36
C LYS A 224 -24.62 3.72 -3.98
N ASP A 225 -24.09 4.90 -3.77
CA ASP A 225 -24.85 6.14 -3.61
C ASP A 225 -24.34 7.22 -4.58
N VAL A 226 -24.67 8.48 -4.31
CA VAL A 226 -24.26 9.64 -5.12
C VAL A 226 -22.79 9.99 -4.96
N ASP A 227 -22.18 9.65 -3.83
CA ASP A 227 -20.80 10.00 -3.49
C ASP A 227 -19.82 8.92 -3.96
N GLY A 228 -20.26 7.67 -4.04
CA GLY A 228 -19.42 6.59 -4.52
C GLY A 228 -19.98 5.18 -4.32
N VAL A 229 -19.05 4.22 -4.32
CA VAL A 229 -19.30 2.82 -3.96
C VAL A 229 -18.59 2.51 -2.66
N SER A 230 -19.38 2.08 -1.67
CA SER A 230 -18.91 1.64 -0.36
C SER A 230 -19.01 0.13 -0.26
N VAL A 231 -17.92 -0.50 0.19
CA VAL A 231 -17.83 -1.94 0.42
C VAL A 231 -17.43 -2.20 1.86
N THR A 232 -18.21 -3.00 2.57
CA THR A 232 -17.92 -3.42 3.94
C THR A 232 -17.87 -4.94 4.00
N ILE A 233 -16.81 -5.49 4.59
CA ILE A 233 -16.61 -6.93 4.73
C ILE A 233 -16.25 -7.20 6.19
N GLU A 234 -17.05 -8.03 6.87
CA GLU A 234 -16.88 -8.34 8.29
C GLU A 234 -16.86 -9.84 8.52
N ASP A 235 -15.78 -10.36 9.11
CA ASP A 235 -15.65 -11.76 9.52
C ASP A 235 -15.66 -11.91 11.04
N ASN A 236 -16.24 -13.01 11.53
CA ASN A 236 -16.30 -13.32 12.97
C ASN A 236 -15.16 -14.22 13.47
N GLY A 237 -14.04 -14.24 12.77
CA GLY A 237 -12.92 -15.12 13.04
C GLY A 237 -12.00 -14.62 14.15
N LYS A 238 -10.77 -15.15 14.14
CA LYS A 238 -9.77 -14.92 15.19
C LYS A 238 -9.15 -13.51 15.16
N GLY A 239 -9.40 -12.71 14.13
CA GLY A 239 -8.74 -11.42 13.90
C GLY A 239 -7.21 -11.47 13.89
N PHE A 240 -6.56 -10.31 13.80
CA PHE A 240 -5.11 -10.17 13.84
C PHE A 240 -4.68 -8.78 14.29
N ASN A 241 -3.40 -8.63 14.65
CA ASN A 241 -2.82 -7.31 14.93
C ASN A 241 -2.48 -6.60 13.61
N VAL A 242 -3.24 -5.54 13.30
CA VAL A 242 -3.06 -4.76 12.05
C VAL A 242 -1.67 -4.13 11.95
N ALA A 243 -1.11 -3.62 13.04
CA ALA A 243 0.20 -2.97 13.04
C ALA A 243 1.32 -3.98 12.72
N GLU A 244 1.26 -5.18 13.29
CA GLU A 244 2.19 -6.25 12.95
C GLU A 244 2.01 -6.75 11.52
N ALA A 245 0.77 -6.90 11.05
CA ALA A 245 0.48 -7.39 9.70
C ALA A 245 0.94 -6.42 8.61
N LYS A 246 0.90 -5.10 8.86
CA LYS A 246 1.46 -4.08 7.96
C LYS A 246 3.00 -4.17 7.85
N ASN A 247 3.67 -4.57 8.94
CA ASN A 247 5.12 -4.72 8.99
C ASN A 247 5.62 -6.06 8.45
N LYS A 248 4.81 -7.12 8.57
CA LYS A 248 5.09 -8.42 7.93
C LYS A 248 4.89 -8.30 6.42
N GLU A 249 5.64 -9.09 5.65
CA GLU A 249 5.61 -9.13 4.17
C GLU A 249 4.31 -9.73 3.60
N GLY A 250 3.16 -9.45 4.20
CA GLY A 250 1.87 -9.82 3.64
C GLY A 250 1.59 -9.03 2.37
N ILE A 251 1.85 -9.63 1.21
CA ILE A 251 1.64 -9.00 -0.10
C ILE A 251 0.14 -8.69 -0.30
N GLY A 252 -0.77 -9.52 0.22
CA GLY A 252 -2.23 -9.36 0.07
C GLY A 252 -2.78 -8.03 0.58
N LEU A 253 -2.52 -7.66 1.83
CA LEU A 253 -2.99 -6.39 2.41
C LEU A 253 -2.41 -5.18 1.67
N LYS A 254 -1.12 -5.22 1.31
CA LYS A 254 -0.46 -4.16 0.54
C LYS A 254 -1.09 -4.00 -0.84
N ASN A 255 -1.39 -5.11 -1.50
CA ASN A 255 -2.05 -5.12 -2.80
C ASN A 255 -3.47 -4.56 -2.72
N MET A 256 -4.26 -4.93 -1.71
CA MET A 256 -5.60 -4.37 -1.53
C MET A 256 -5.55 -2.85 -1.35
N VAL A 257 -4.67 -2.36 -0.47
CA VAL A 257 -4.46 -0.91 -0.25
C VAL A 257 -4.04 -0.20 -1.55
N ALA A 258 -3.08 -0.76 -2.27
CA ALA A 258 -2.59 -0.17 -3.53
C ALA A 258 -3.67 -0.13 -4.61
N ARG A 259 -4.47 -1.21 -4.74
CA ARG A 259 -5.57 -1.31 -5.71
C ARG A 259 -6.69 -0.32 -5.40
N VAL A 260 -7.09 -0.16 -4.14
CA VAL A 260 -8.11 0.84 -3.77
C VAL A 260 -7.59 2.27 -3.97
N LYS A 261 -6.33 2.55 -3.60
CA LYS A 261 -5.69 3.85 -3.87
C LYS A 261 -5.63 4.18 -5.35
N PHE A 262 -5.43 3.19 -6.22
CA PHE A 262 -5.44 3.38 -7.67
C PHE A 262 -6.78 3.97 -8.17
N LEU A 263 -7.89 3.60 -7.54
CA LEU A 263 -9.22 4.17 -7.81
C LEU A 263 -9.48 5.51 -7.09
N LYS A 264 -8.45 6.14 -6.50
CA LYS A 264 -8.60 7.31 -5.61
C LYS A 264 -9.52 7.04 -4.39
N GLY A 265 -9.70 5.77 -4.01
CA GLY A 265 -10.52 5.37 -2.87
C GLY A 265 -9.74 5.28 -1.56
N THR A 266 -10.47 5.01 -0.47
CA THR A 266 -9.96 4.74 0.87
C THR A 266 -10.23 3.30 1.29
N LEU A 267 -9.32 2.71 2.04
CA LEU A 267 -9.46 1.38 2.63
C LEU A 267 -8.98 1.43 4.08
N ASP A 268 -9.87 1.09 5.00
CA ASP A 268 -9.64 0.98 6.42
C ASP A 268 -9.84 -0.46 6.89
N ILE A 269 -8.97 -0.91 7.80
CA ILE A 269 -9.00 -2.26 8.37
C ILE A 269 -9.02 -2.11 9.88
N ASP A 270 -10.07 -2.61 10.50
CA ASP A 270 -10.14 -2.80 11.94
C ASP A 270 -10.08 -4.30 12.26
N SER A 271 -9.09 -4.70 13.05
CA SER A 271 -8.95 -6.07 13.49
C SER A 271 -8.12 -6.12 14.76
N SER A 272 -8.50 -7.04 15.64
CA SER A 272 -7.71 -7.37 16.81
C SER A 272 -7.84 -8.86 17.14
N PRO A 273 -6.82 -9.47 17.76
CA PRO A 273 -6.89 -10.88 18.16
C PRO A 273 -8.16 -11.16 18.98
N GLY A 274 -8.95 -12.13 18.53
CA GLY A 274 -10.22 -12.55 19.11
C GLY A 274 -11.47 -11.78 18.67
N LYS A 275 -11.36 -10.75 17.81
CA LYS A 275 -12.49 -9.89 17.43
C LYS A 275 -12.84 -9.88 15.93
N GLY A 276 -12.35 -10.85 15.16
CA GLY A 276 -12.58 -10.86 13.71
C GLY A 276 -11.88 -9.74 12.95
N THR A 277 -12.36 -9.44 11.76
CA THR A 277 -11.82 -8.39 10.89
C THR A 277 -12.97 -7.63 10.24
N LEU A 278 -12.89 -6.31 10.26
CA LEU A 278 -13.72 -5.40 9.48
C LEU A 278 -12.85 -4.69 8.45
N ILE A 279 -13.25 -4.76 7.18
CA ILE A 279 -12.63 -4.04 6.08
C ILE A 279 -13.68 -3.10 5.50
N ALA A 280 -13.40 -1.80 5.53
CA ALA A 280 -14.25 -0.75 4.99
C ALA A 280 -13.54 -0.07 3.83
N ILE A 281 -14.20 -0.01 2.68
CA ILE A 281 -13.66 0.56 1.45
C ILE A 281 -14.66 1.59 0.94
N HIS A 282 -14.17 2.73 0.48
CA HIS A 282 -14.97 3.71 -0.23
C HIS A 282 -14.24 4.15 -1.50
N VAL A 283 -14.92 4.10 -2.64
CA VAL A 283 -14.40 4.54 -3.93
C VAL A 283 -15.33 5.60 -4.49
N PRO A 284 -14.84 6.83 -4.74
CA PRO A 284 -15.67 7.87 -5.35
C PRO A 284 -16.02 7.49 -6.79
N THR A 285 -17.27 7.66 -7.17
CA THR A 285 -17.71 7.56 -8.58
C THR A 285 -17.74 8.97 -9.15
N GLU A 286 -17.09 9.20 -10.29
CA GLU A 286 -17.09 10.52 -10.92
C GLU A 286 -18.50 10.84 -11.44
N ASN A 287 -19.27 11.58 -10.64
CA ASN A 287 -20.34 12.45 -11.11
C ASN A 287 -19.93 13.91 -10.83
N LYS A 288 -19.03 14.42 -11.67
CA LYS A 288 -18.96 15.84 -12.06
C LYS A 288 -18.36 15.97 -13.45
#